data_AF-A0A132AHN8-F1
#
_entry.id   AF-A0A132AHN8-F1
#
_cell.length_a   1.000
_cell.length_b   1.000
_cell.length_c   1.000
_cell.angle_alpha   90.00
_cell.angle_beta   90.00
_cell.angle_gamma   90.00
#
_symmetry.space_group_name_H-M   'P 1'
#
loop_
_entity.id
_entity.type
_entity.pdbx_description
1 polymer ?
#
loop_
_entity_poly.entity_id
_entity_poly.type
_entity_poly.pdbx_seq_one_letter_code
_entity_poly.pdbx_strand_id
1 'polypeptide(L)'
;MANKAKNDDYDQSSHSLKLSNSRYLTVSEFKNKVRVDIREFYLNEDGDRKPGKKGISLSMDEWKKITENLDLIQKSIKQIQGDENDDDD
;
A
#
# COMPACT_ATOMS: atom_id res chain seq x y z
N MET A 1 -10.65 -5.84 17.37
CA MET A 1 -9.51 -5.11 17.96
C MET A 1 -8.76 -4.41 16.84
N ALA A 2 -8.65 -3.08 16.87
CA ALA A 2 -8.02 -2.30 15.81
C ALA A 2 -6.52 -2.59 15.76
N ASN A 3 -6.03 -3.08 14.62
CA ASN A 3 -4.62 -3.35 14.41
C ASN A 3 -3.87 -2.01 14.40
N LYS A 4 -3.12 -1.76 15.47
CA LYS A 4 -2.24 -0.60 15.57
C LYS A 4 -1.06 -0.85 14.62
N ALA A 5 -1.08 -0.27 13.43
CA ALA A 5 0.11 -0.21 12.61
C ALA A 5 1.24 0.38 13.47
N LYS A 6 2.36 -0.34 13.58
CA LYS A 6 3.55 0.20 14.23
C LYS A 6 4.01 1.38 13.37
N ASN A 7 4.01 2.57 13.94
CA ASN A 7 4.36 3.82 13.25
C ASN A 7 5.82 3.84 12.74
N ASP A 8 6.61 2.81 13.04
CA ASP A 8 8.03 2.70 12.69
C ASP A 8 8.26 2.46 11.19
N ASP A 9 7.28 1.92 10.46
CA ASP A 9 7.40 1.63 9.02
C ASP A 9 7.05 2.83 8.11
N TYR A 10 6.53 3.92 8.68
CA TYR A 10 6.19 5.13 7.95
C TYR A 10 7.27 6.20 8.12
N ASP A 11 7.94 6.53 7.03
CA ASP A 11 8.87 7.64 6.96
C ASP A 11 8.12 8.93 6.58
N GLN A 12 7.95 9.80 7.56
CA GLN A 12 7.29 11.11 7.40
C GLN A 12 8.06 12.04 6.46
N SER A 13 9.39 11.92 6.38
CA SER A 13 10.21 12.77 5.52
C SER A 13 9.96 12.46 4.03
N SER A 14 9.94 11.17 3.70
CA SER A 14 9.71 10.70 2.33
C SER A 14 8.25 10.40 1.99
N HIS A 15 7.31 10.60 2.94
CA HIS A 15 5.90 10.23 2.82
C HIS A 15 5.71 8.78 2.33
N SER A 16 6.54 7.87 2.85
CA SER A 16 6.58 6.48 2.40
C SER A 16 6.27 5.50 3.52
N LEU A 17 5.49 4.46 3.20
CA LEU A 17 5.18 3.34 4.06
C LEU A 17 5.85 2.09 3.52
N LYS A 18 6.67 1.43 4.33
CA LYS A 18 7.22 0.11 3.98
C LYS A 18 6.13 -0.96 4.08
N LEU A 19 5.84 -1.63 2.95
CA LEU A 19 4.88 -2.74 2.89
C LEU A 19 5.55 -4.11 3.01
N SER A 20 6.78 -4.22 2.52
CA SER A 20 7.64 -5.41 2.65
C SER A 20 9.11 -5.01 2.55
N ASN A 21 10.05 -5.97 2.54
CA ASN A 21 11.48 -5.68 2.38
C ASN A 21 11.80 -4.88 1.11
N SER A 22 11.09 -5.16 0.02
CA SER A 22 11.32 -4.53 -1.29
C SER A 22 10.15 -3.68 -1.78
N ARG A 23 9.01 -3.64 -1.09
CA ARG A 23 7.82 -2.92 -1.57
C ARG A 23 7.43 -1.76 -0.67
N TYR A 24 7.14 -0.61 -1.26
CA TYR A 24 6.78 0.61 -0.56
C TYR A 24 5.51 1.21 -1.18
N LEU A 25 4.70 1.85 -0.33
CA LEU A 25 3.69 2.82 -0.74
C LEU A 25 4.29 4.21 -0.55
N THR A 26 4.25 5.08 -1.55
CA THR A 26 4.78 6.44 -1.47
C THR A 26 3.74 7.45 -1.96
N VAL A 27 3.54 8.53 -1.21
CA VAL A 27 2.76 9.69 -1.68
C VAL A 27 3.73 10.66 -2.33
N SER A 28 3.53 10.97 -3.61
CA SER A 28 4.42 11.85 -4.38
C SER A 28 3.65 12.75 -5.32
N GLU A 29 4.30 13.82 -5.78
CA GLU A 29 3.76 14.71 -6.80
C GLU A 29 4.44 14.44 -8.14
N PHE A 30 3.64 14.24 -9.19
CA PHE A 30 4.13 14.13 -10.56
C PHE A 30 3.30 15.01 -11.48
N LYS A 31 3.98 15.98 -12.14
CA LYS A 31 3.33 16.97 -13.01
C LYS A 31 2.16 17.69 -12.31
N ASN A 32 2.40 18.22 -11.11
CA ASN A 32 1.41 18.94 -10.29
C ASN A 32 0.18 18.11 -9.89
N LYS A 33 0.31 16.78 -9.88
CA LYS A 33 -0.74 15.87 -9.43
C LYS A 33 -0.21 14.97 -8.34
N VAL A 34 -0.93 14.90 -7.24
CA VAL A 34 -0.66 13.96 -6.15
C VAL A 34 -0.99 12.54 -6.63
N ARG A 35 -0.10 11.60 -6.30
CA ARG A 35 -0.16 10.19 -6.69
C ARG A 35 0.19 9.32 -5.49
N VAL A 36 -0.43 8.15 -5.44
CA VAL A 36 -0.07 7.08 -4.51
C VAL A 36 0.59 5.97 -5.31
N ASP A 37 1.90 5.78 -5.15
CA ASP A 37 2.66 4.73 -5.85
C ASP A 37 2.88 3.53 -4.92
N ILE A 38 2.53 2.33 -5.39
CA ILE A 38 2.79 1.07 -4.70
C ILE A 38 3.74 0.27 -5.59
N ARG A 39 5.00 0.11 -5.18
CA ARG A 39 6.06 -0.38 -6.08
C ARG A 39 7.14 -1.19 -5.38
N GLU A 40 7.63 -2.21 -6.10
CA GLU A 40 8.84 -2.94 -5.74
C GLU A 40 10.10 -2.18 -6.17
N PHE A 41 11.09 -2.13 -5.29
CA PHE A 41 12.40 -1.57 -5.53
C PHE A 41 13.43 -2.68 -5.61
N TYR A 42 14.45 -2.48 -6.46
CA TYR A 42 15.63 -3.33 -6.54
C TYR A 42 16.87 -2.53 -6.15
N LEU A 43 17.95 -3.22 -5.78
CA LEU A 43 19.26 -2.61 -5.58
C LEU A 43 20.02 -2.63 -6.91
N ASN A 44 20.50 -1.47 -7.36
CA ASN A 44 21.42 -1.41 -8.50
C ASN A 44 22.83 -1.85 -8.08
N GLU A 45 23.75 -1.87 -9.03
CA GLU A 45 25.15 -2.27 -8.82
C GLU A 45 25.88 -1.36 -7.82
N ASP A 46 25.43 -0.11 -7.67
CA ASP A 46 25.97 0.88 -6.73
C ASP A 46 25.40 0.72 -5.30
N GLY A 47 24.44 -0.19 -5.09
CA GLY A 47 23.76 -0.38 -3.81
C GLY A 47 22.60 0.60 -3.55
N ASP A 48 22.23 1.44 -4.51
CA ASP A 48 21.07 2.32 -4.44
C ASP A 48 19.77 1.54 -4.68
N ARG A 49 18.73 1.90 -3.93
CA ARG A 49 17.37 1.45 -4.23
C ARG A 49 16.79 2.22 -5.42
N LYS A 50 16.38 1.49 -6.45
CA LYS A 50 15.71 2.04 -7.65
C LYS A 50 14.32 1.42 -7.84
N PRO A 51 13.34 2.19 -8.33
CA PRO A 51 11.99 1.69 -8.59
C PRO A 51 12.02 0.64 -9.71
N GLY A 52 11.41 -0.52 -9.47
CA GLY A 52 11.27 -1.59 -10.44
C GLY A 52 10.04 -1.45 -11.33
N LYS A 53 9.94 -2.34 -12.33
CA LYS A 53 8.78 -2.41 -13.24
C LYS A 53 7.49 -2.86 -12.55
N LYS A 54 7.61 -3.63 -11.46
CA LYS A 54 6.47 -4.16 -10.70
C LYS A 54 5.93 -3.09 -9.75
N GLY A 55 4.79 -2.52 -10.09
CA GLY A 55 4.10 -1.54 -9.27
C GLY A 55 3.05 -0.77 -10.05
N ILE A 56 2.21 -0.05 -9.33
CA ILE A 56 1.17 0.81 -9.90
C ILE A 56 1.24 2.19 -9.25
N SER A 57 1.06 3.21 -10.07
CA SER A 57 0.85 4.58 -9.60
C SER A 57 -0.64 4.88 -9.74
N LEU A 58 -1.27 5.26 -8.64
CA LEU A 58 -2.69 5.57 -8.55
C LEU A 58 -2.89 7.07 -8.52
N SER A 59 -3.93 7.53 -9.20
CA SER A 59 -4.48 8.88 -9.06
C SER A 59 -5.22 9.00 -7.73
N MET A 60 -5.48 10.24 -7.32
CA MET A 60 -6.31 10.49 -6.12
C MET A 60 -7.73 9.94 -6.27
N ASP A 61 -8.28 9.91 -7.48
CA ASP A 61 -9.62 9.34 -7.73
C ASP A 61 -9.61 7.81 -7.56
N GLU A 62 -8.59 7.13 -8.07
CA GLU A 62 -8.42 5.68 -7.88
C GLU A 62 -8.18 5.33 -6.41
N TRP A 63 -7.31 6.09 -5.73
CA TRP A 63 -7.04 5.91 -4.30
C TRP A 63 -8.30 6.13 -3.46
N LYS A 64 -9.07 7.18 -3.75
CA LYS A 64 -10.32 7.49 -3.07
C LYS A 64 -11.32 6.34 -3.17
N LYS A 65 -11.51 5.79 -4.37
CA LYS A 65 -12.39 4.61 -4.57
C LYS A 65 -11.96 3.42 -3.73
N ILE A 66 -10.66 3.17 -3.59
CA ILE A 66 -10.16 2.11 -2.70
C ILE A 66 -10.54 2.43 -1.25
N THR A 67 -10.24 3.64 -0.77
CA THR A 67 -10.49 4.03 0.63
C THR A 67 -11.96 4.02 1.01
N GLU A 68 -12.85 4.46 0.12
CA GLU A 68 -14.31 4.49 0.35
C GLU A 68 -14.93 3.09 0.38
N ASN A 69 -14.26 2.10 -0.23
CA ASN A 69 -14.75 0.72 -0.31
C ASN A 69 -13.90 -0.25 0.52
N LEU A 70 -13.11 0.25 1.48
CA LEU A 70 -12.23 -0.60 2.29
C LEU A 70 -12.99 -1.72 2.99
N ASP A 71 -14.15 -1.45 3.59
CA ASP A 71 -14.94 -2.47 4.29
C ASP A 71 -15.37 -3.61 3.36
N LEU A 72 -15.82 -3.27 2.15
CA LEU A 72 -16.19 -4.25 1.13
C LEU A 72 -14.98 -5.07 0.71
N ILE A 73 -13.84 -4.42 0.47
CA ILE A 73 -12.58 -5.09 0.12
C ILE A 73 -12.14 -6.03 1.24
N GLN A 74 -12.19 -5.59 2.50
CA GLN A 74 -11.84 -6.43 3.66
C GLN A 74 -12.78 -7.63 3.80
N LYS A 75 -14.09 -7.45 3.57
CA LYS A 75 -15.05 -8.56 3.54
C LYS A 75 -14.68 -9.58 2.45
N SER A 76 -14.38 -9.11 1.23
CA SER A 76 -13.96 -9.99 0.14
C SER A 76 -12.64 -10.72 0.43
N ILE A 77 -11.67 -10.06 1.08
CA ILE A 77 -10.41 -10.69 1.49
C ILE A 77 -10.67 -11.87 2.43
N LYS A 78 -11.49 -11.68 3.47
CA LYS A 78 -11.85 -12.75 4.42
C LYS A 78 -12.49 -13.95 3.73
N GLN A 79 -13.43 -13.69 2.82
CA GLN A 79 -14.10 -14.73 2.05
C GLN A 79 -13.13 -15.54 1.17
N ILE A 80 -12.13 -14.89 0.56
CA ILE A 80 -11.13 -15.56 -0.29
C ILE A 80 -10.09 -16.31 0.56
N GLN A 81 -9.72 -15.77 1.72
CA GLN A 81 -8.72 -16.39 2.60
C GLN A 81 -9.22 -17.64 3.31
N GLY A 82 -10.52 -17.97 3.19
CA GLY A 82 -11.09 -19.20 3.74
C GLY A 82 -11.18 -19.19 5.26
N ASP A 83 -11.29 -18.01 5.88
CA ASP A 83 -11.70 -17.90 7.28
C ASP A 83 -13.19 -18.30 7.38
N GLU A 84 -13.45 -19.60 7.31
CA GLU A 84 -14.64 -20.24 7.84
C GLU A 84 -14.51 -20.27 9.37
N ASN A 85 -14.74 -19.16 10.06
CA ASN A 85 -15.15 -19.20 11.46
C ASN A 85 -16.05 -17.99 11.77
N ASP A 86 -17.05 -18.30 12.58
CA ASP A 86 -18.13 -17.48 13.14
C ASP A 86 -19.29 -17.28 12.15
N ASP A 87 -20.32 -18.14 12.16
CA ASP A 87 -21.24 -18.30 13.29
C ASP A 87 -21.47 -16.94 13.97
N ASP A 88 -22.32 -16.12 13.37
CA ASP A 88 -23.02 -15.06 14.10
C ASP A 88 -24.52 -15.25 13.84
N ASP A 89 -25.16 -15.70 14.91
CA ASP A 89 -26.58 -15.68 15.26
C ASP A 89 -27.17 -14.26 15.11
#